data_AF-A0A534I737-F1
#
_entry.id   AF-A0A534I737-F1
#
_cell.length_a   1.000
_cell.length_b   1.000
_cell.length_c   1.000
_cell.angle_alpha   90.00
_cell.angle_beta   90.00
_cell.angle_gamma   90.00
#
_symmetry.space_group_name_H-M   'P 1'
#
loop_
_entity.id
_entity.type
_entity.pdbx_description
1 polymer ?
#
loop_
_entity_poly.entity_id
_entity_poly.type
_entity_poly.pdbx_seq_one_letter_code
_entity_poly.pdbx_strand_id
1 'polypeptide(L)'
;MLQFGTSGDDYVDSLATGSGAVYVAGHTSGSFWGQTNHGGWDAFVRKYDQAGNEVWTQQFGTPAFDAAYAAAVDESGVYVGGSTTGALGSPTGTAPSTPDSFAAVGSAVFFTADDGLAGVELWRSDGTAAGTGLVSDINPGGGSYPTHLASFGSSVFFSAYEPTSGRELWTSDGTAAGTVLVKDIWPGPFNSGPTLLTDDKGTLFFIATDPTYGAELWKSDGTTAGTVLVKDINPGIGSIYPGRLVPMGSNVLERPRGRSS
;
A
#
# COMPACT_ATOMS: atom_id res chain seq x y z
N MET A 1 -23.67 38.65 9.27
CA MET A 1 -22.44 37.84 9.37
C MET A 1 -22.88 36.40 9.20
N LEU A 2 -22.54 35.75 8.09
CA LEU A 2 -22.91 34.35 7.86
C LEU A 2 -22.10 33.49 8.83
N GLN A 3 -22.78 32.68 9.65
CA GLN A 3 -22.10 31.64 10.43
C GLN A 3 -21.74 30.52 9.44
N PHE A 4 -20.43 30.32 9.24
CA PHE A 4 -19.91 29.30 8.31
C PHE A 4 -19.73 27.94 8.98
N GLY A 5 -19.91 27.86 10.29
CA GLY A 5 -19.75 26.64 11.08
C GLY A 5 -21.09 25.96 11.42
N THR A 6 -21.01 24.87 12.15
CA THR A 6 -22.14 24.20 12.77
C THR A 6 -22.46 24.84 14.13
N SER A 7 -23.32 24.18 14.92
CA SER A 7 -23.51 24.51 16.34
C SER A 7 -22.44 23.88 17.25
N GLY A 8 -21.57 23.03 16.71
CA GLY A 8 -20.44 22.41 17.40
C GLY A 8 -19.12 23.11 17.05
N ASP A 9 -18.03 22.51 17.49
CA ASP A 9 -16.68 22.90 17.07
C ASP A 9 -16.43 22.43 15.63
N ASP A 10 -15.84 23.30 14.82
CA ASP A 10 -15.49 23.03 13.43
C ASP A 10 -14.02 23.37 13.18
N TYR A 11 -13.29 22.45 12.56
CA TYR A 11 -11.91 22.65 12.14
C TYR A 11 -11.83 22.58 10.63
N VAL A 12 -11.10 23.54 10.05
CA VAL A 12 -10.69 23.52 8.65
C VAL A 12 -9.25 23.07 8.61
N ASP A 13 -9.01 21.93 7.96
CA ASP A 13 -7.69 21.31 7.89
C ASP A 13 -7.05 21.45 6.50
N SER A 14 -7.88 21.63 5.47
CA SER A 14 -7.39 21.76 4.09
C SER A 14 -8.20 22.72 3.23
N LEU A 15 -7.49 23.34 2.29
CA LEU A 15 -8.05 24.18 1.23
C LEU A 15 -7.49 23.73 -0.13
N ALA A 16 -8.37 23.63 -1.12
CA ALA A 16 -7.99 23.34 -2.50
C ALA A 16 -8.76 24.26 -3.46
N THR A 17 -8.18 24.51 -4.64
CA THR A 17 -8.82 25.29 -5.70
C THR A 17 -8.75 24.56 -7.02
N GLY A 18 -9.84 24.58 -7.79
CA GLY A 18 -9.90 23.95 -9.10
C GLY A 18 -11.19 24.32 -9.83
N SER A 19 -11.16 24.36 -11.16
CA SER A 19 -12.34 24.61 -12.00
C SER A 19 -13.17 25.84 -11.61
N GLY A 20 -12.50 26.90 -11.15
CA GLY A 20 -13.15 28.16 -10.72
C GLY A 20 -13.87 28.09 -9.37
N ALA A 21 -13.53 27.14 -8.50
CA ALA A 21 -14.13 27.00 -7.17
C ALA A 21 -13.08 26.83 -6.07
N VAL A 22 -13.50 27.11 -4.83
CA VAL A 22 -12.72 26.86 -3.60
C VAL A 22 -13.36 25.70 -2.86
N TYR A 23 -12.54 24.77 -2.38
CA TYR A 23 -12.95 23.60 -1.64
C TYR A 23 -12.31 23.63 -0.26
N VAL A 24 -13.11 23.38 0.76
CA VAL A 24 -12.71 23.37 2.16
C VAL A 24 -12.97 21.98 2.70
N ALA A 25 -11.96 21.35 3.29
CA ALA A 25 -12.12 20.08 3.98
C ALA A 25 -11.66 20.19 5.43
N GLY A 26 -12.29 19.40 6.28
CA GLY A 26 -11.97 19.35 7.70
C GLY A 26 -12.88 18.41 8.48
N HIS A 27 -13.11 18.72 9.75
CA HIS A 27 -13.97 17.94 10.63
C HIS A 27 -14.81 18.81 11.56
N THR A 28 -15.98 18.29 11.95
CA THR A 28 -16.95 18.99 12.80
C THR A 28 -17.56 18.07 13.84
N SER A 29 -17.87 18.60 15.02
CA SER A 29 -18.66 17.91 16.06
C SER A 29 -20.16 18.24 15.99
N GLY A 30 -20.60 19.03 15.00
CA GLY A 30 -21.99 19.41 14.78
C GLY A 30 -22.50 19.06 13.38
N SER A 31 -23.71 19.51 13.04
CA SER A 31 -24.31 19.27 11.73
C SER A 31 -24.37 20.55 10.89
N PHE A 32 -23.90 20.48 9.65
CA PHE A 32 -24.15 21.53 8.66
C PHE A 32 -25.61 21.52 8.21
N TRP A 33 -26.07 22.63 7.61
CA TRP A 33 -27.46 22.73 7.15
C TRP A 33 -27.76 21.66 6.09
N GLY A 34 -28.82 20.87 6.33
CA GLY A 34 -29.21 19.76 5.45
C GLY A 34 -28.30 18.52 5.51
N GLN A 35 -27.34 18.50 6.45
CA GLN A 35 -26.48 17.36 6.72
C GLN A 35 -26.82 16.76 8.09
N THR A 36 -26.30 15.56 8.36
CA THR A 36 -26.48 14.86 9.63
C THR A 36 -25.12 14.59 10.25
N ASN A 37 -25.00 14.90 11.54
CA ASN A 37 -23.86 14.43 12.32
C ASN A 37 -24.10 12.98 12.74
N HIS A 38 -23.15 12.10 12.44
CA HIS A 38 -23.30 10.66 12.65
C HIS A 38 -22.86 10.20 14.05
N GLY A 39 -22.27 11.09 14.85
CA GLY A 39 -21.77 10.85 16.19
C GLY A 39 -20.57 11.77 16.46
N GLY A 40 -19.46 11.22 16.96
CA GLY A 40 -18.28 11.96 17.42
C GLY A 40 -17.88 13.20 16.61
N TRP A 41 -16.89 13.06 15.73
CA TRP A 41 -16.50 14.12 14.80
C TRP A 41 -16.70 13.58 13.41
N ASP A 42 -17.29 14.35 12.50
CA ASP A 42 -17.47 13.95 11.12
C ASP A 42 -16.57 14.75 10.20
N ALA A 43 -16.04 14.08 9.17
CA ALA A 43 -15.37 14.76 8.09
C ALA A 43 -16.38 15.57 7.26
N PHE A 44 -15.93 16.68 6.69
CA PHE A 44 -16.74 17.43 5.73
C PHE A 44 -15.90 17.93 4.55
N VAL A 45 -16.58 18.14 3.43
CA VAL A 45 -16.11 18.90 2.27
C VAL A 45 -17.16 19.92 1.89
N ARG A 46 -16.72 21.15 1.62
CA ARG A 46 -17.59 22.25 1.16
C ARG A 46 -17.02 22.91 -0.06
N LYS A 47 -17.87 23.16 -1.04
CA LYS A 47 -17.53 23.88 -2.27
C LYS A 47 -18.11 25.29 -2.21
N TYR A 48 -17.30 26.25 -2.62
CA TYR A 48 -17.68 27.64 -2.78
C TYR A 48 -17.39 28.12 -4.21
N ASP A 49 -18.21 29.04 -4.69
CA ASP A 49 -17.94 29.79 -5.93
C ASP A 49 -16.86 30.88 -5.69
N GLN A 50 -16.42 31.56 -6.75
CA GLN A 50 -15.42 32.63 -6.63
C GLN A 50 -15.92 33.88 -5.89
N ALA A 51 -17.24 34.01 -5.70
CA ALA A 51 -17.83 35.08 -4.91
C ALA A 51 -17.94 34.71 -3.41
N GLY A 52 -17.54 33.48 -3.03
CA GLY A 52 -17.58 32.98 -1.67
C GLY A 52 -18.96 32.45 -1.24
N ASN A 53 -19.88 32.25 -2.18
CA ASN A 53 -21.16 31.60 -1.87
C ASN A 53 -20.97 30.10 -1.78
N GLU A 54 -21.58 29.46 -0.78
CA GLU A 54 -21.64 28.01 -0.70
C GLU A 54 -22.42 27.45 -1.89
N VAL A 55 -21.80 26.50 -2.59
CA VAL A 55 -22.42 25.76 -3.70
C VAL A 55 -23.01 24.45 -3.19
N TRP A 56 -22.23 23.70 -2.39
CA TRP A 56 -22.69 22.49 -1.73
C TRP A 56 -21.83 22.15 -0.51
N THR A 57 -22.42 21.36 0.39
CA THR A 57 -21.77 20.76 1.55
C THR A 57 -22.00 19.25 1.53
N GLN A 58 -20.96 18.50 1.89
CA GLN A 58 -21.05 17.07 2.15
C GLN A 58 -20.35 16.79 3.49
N GLN A 59 -21.14 16.35 4.47
CA GLN A 59 -20.63 15.84 5.74
C GLN A 59 -20.77 14.31 5.73
N PHE A 60 -19.74 13.61 6.16
CA PHE A 60 -19.69 12.15 6.15
C PHE A 60 -18.78 11.66 7.26
N GLY A 61 -19.13 10.51 7.82
CA GLY A 61 -18.46 10.01 9.00
C GLY A 61 -19.17 8.80 9.57
N THR A 62 -18.61 8.30 10.65
CA THR A 62 -19.18 7.23 11.46
C THR A 62 -19.62 7.80 12.80
N PRO A 63 -20.21 7.00 13.70
CA PRO A 63 -20.44 7.47 15.06
C PRO A 63 -19.17 7.80 15.87
N ALA A 64 -17.98 7.50 15.35
CA ALA A 64 -16.70 7.75 15.99
C ALA A 64 -16.03 9.06 15.49
N PHE A 65 -14.71 9.17 15.60
CA PHE A 65 -13.96 10.31 15.09
C PHE A 65 -13.60 10.10 13.61
N ASP A 66 -13.96 11.07 12.78
CA ASP A 66 -13.72 11.12 11.35
C ASP A 66 -13.22 12.52 10.96
N ALA A 67 -12.15 12.58 10.17
CA ALA A 67 -11.58 13.84 9.74
C ALA A 67 -10.96 13.79 8.36
N ALA A 68 -11.09 14.87 7.59
CA ALA A 68 -10.42 15.08 6.31
C ALA A 68 -9.28 16.09 6.47
N TYR A 69 -8.04 15.62 6.41
CA TYR A 69 -6.83 16.46 6.61
C TYR A 69 -6.24 17.01 5.31
N ALA A 70 -6.63 16.44 4.17
CA ALA A 70 -6.13 16.85 2.86
C ALA A 70 -7.26 16.85 1.83
N ALA A 71 -7.26 17.86 0.96
CA ALA A 71 -8.10 17.92 -0.22
C ALA A 71 -7.25 18.19 -1.47
N ALA A 72 -7.58 17.50 -2.56
CA ALA A 72 -7.04 17.75 -3.89
C ALA A 72 -8.18 17.82 -4.91
N VAL A 73 -8.01 18.61 -5.96
CA VAL A 73 -9.06 18.87 -6.96
C VAL A 73 -8.46 18.83 -8.34
N ASP A 74 -9.13 18.16 -9.27
CA ASP A 74 -8.83 18.19 -10.70
C ASP A 74 -10.12 18.29 -11.54
N GLU A 75 -10.02 18.03 -12.85
CA GLU A 75 -11.16 18.08 -13.76
C GLU A 75 -12.19 16.95 -13.51
N SER A 76 -11.78 15.87 -12.85
CA SER A 76 -12.58 14.68 -12.59
C SER A 76 -13.28 14.69 -11.23
N GLY A 77 -12.75 15.41 -10.23
CA GLY A 77 -13.44 15.53 -8.95
C GLY A 77 -12.67 16.19 -7.81
N VAL A 78 -13.17 15.94 -6.59
CA VAL A 78 -12.58 16.35 -5.31
C VAL A 78 -12.18 15.09 -4.57
N TYR A 79 -10.91 15.01 -4.18
CA TYR A 79 -10.33 13.89 -3.45
C TYR A 79 -10.02 14.35 -2.04
N VAL A 80 -10.35 13.51 -1.05
CA VAL A 80 -10.06 13.79 0.36
C VAL A 80 -9.30 12.64 1.00
N GLY A 81 -8.23 13.00 1.70
CA GLY A 81 -7.44 12.10 2.53
C GLY A 81 -7.63 12.44 4.01
N GLY A 82 -7.74 11.41 4.85
CA GLY A 82 -8.16 11.60 6.23
C GLY A 82 -8.08 10.34 7.08
N SER A 83 -8.64 10.41 8.28
CA SER A 83 -8.73 9.28 9.22
C SER A 83 -10.18 9.05 9.64
N THR A 84 -10.57 7.78 9.80
CA THR A 84 -11.84 7.37 10.39
C THR A 84 -11.59 6.38 11.52
N THR A 85 -12.38 6.49 12.59
CA THR A 85 -12.41 5.53 13.71
C THR A 85 -13.62 4.59 13.61
N GLY A 86 -14.16 4.40 12.39
CA GLY A 86 -15.26 3.48 12.10
C GLY A 86 -15.27 3.00 10.64
N ALA A 87 -16.28 2.19 10.27
CA ALA A 87 -16.43 1.71 8.90
C ALA A 87 -17.21 2.72 8.05
N LEU A 88 -16.52 3.48 7.19
CA LEU A 88 -17.15 4.27 6.14
C LEU A 88 -17.65 3.36 5.02
N GLY A 89 -18.81 2.73 5.24
CA GLY A 89 -19.65 2.08 4.22
C GLY A 89 -18.94 1.43 3.02
N SER A 90 -18.37 0.24 3.23
CA SER A 90 -18.49 -0.88 2.28
C SER A 90 -18.85 -2.13 3.11
N PRO A 91 -19.59 -3.11 2.56
CA PRO A 91 -20.29 -4.12 3.35
C PRO A 91 -19.27 -5.03 4.05
N THR A 92 -19.54 -5.28 5.34
CA THR A 92 -18.87 -6.20 6.27
C THR A 92 -17.48 -5.81 6.77
N GLY A 93 -17.36 -5.67 8.10
CA GLY A 93 -16.09 -5.89 8.81
C GLY A 93 -15.63 -4.77 9.74
N THR A 94 -15.76 -4.99 11.04
CA THR A 94 -15.41 -4.05 12.13
C THR A 94 -13.93 -4.09 12.53
N ALA A 95 -13.01 -3.82 11.61
CA ALA A 95 -11.61 -3.58 11.94
C ALA A 95 -11.09 -2.36 11.18
N PRO A 96 -10.44 -1.38 11.85
CA PRO A 96 -9.72 -0.33 11.14
C PRO A 96 -8.60 -1.01 10.32
N SER A 97 -8.74 -1.02 8.99
CA SER A 97 -7.61 -1.34 8.12
C SER A 97 -6.75 -0.09 8.05
N THR A 98 -5.53 -0.18 8.58
CA THR A 98 -4.45 0.72 8.20
C THR A 98 -3.86 0.08 6.95
N PRO A 99 -4.09 0.61 5.73
CA PRO A 99 -3.43 0.05 4.56
C PRO A 99 -1.91 0.29 4.71
N ASP A 100 -1.19 -0.75 5.11
CA ASP A 100 0.27 -0.74 5.33
C ASP A 100 1.06 -0.67 4.01
N SER A 101 0.41 -0.88 2.86
CA SER A 101 1.03 -0.89 1.55
C SER A 101 0.01 -0.55 0.46
N PHE A 102 0.33 0.43 -0.39
CA PHE A 102 -0.48 0.80 -1.55
C PHE A 102 0.37 0.78 -2.82
N ALA A 103 -0.22 0.37 -3.95
CA ALA A 103 0.39 0.50 -5.27
C ALA A 103 -0.66 0.90 -6.31
N ALA A 104 -0.35 1.89 -7.14
CA ALA A 104 -1.18 2.26 -8.28
C ALA A 104 -0.78 1.45 -9.51
N VAL A 105 -1.74 0.81 -10.18
CA VAL A 105 -1.57 0.06 -11.43
C VAL A 105 -2.66 0.49 -12.40
N GLY A 106 -2.28 1.23 -13.44
CA GLY A 106 -3.25 1.87 -14.33
C GLY A 106 -4.14 2.85 -13.56
N SER A 107 -5.47 2.70 -13.67
CA SER A 107 -6.45 3.49 -12.93
C SER A 107 -6.86 2.87 -11.58
N ALA A 108 -6.34 1.69 -11.24
CA ALA A 108 -6.68 1.00 -10.00
C ALA A 108 -5.61 1.24 -8.94
N VAL A 109 -6.06 1.31 -7.68
CA VAL A 109 -5.20 1.27 -6.50
C VAL A 109 -5.36 -0.09 -5.85
N PHE A 110 -4.23 -0.74 -5.59
CA PHE A 110 -4.14 -1.96 -4.81
C PHE A 110 -3.69 -1.62 -3.39
N PHE A 111 -4.28 -2.29 -2.41
CA PHE A 111 -4.01 -2.07 -1.00
C PHE A 111 -4.37 -3.31 -0.18
N THR A 112 -4.03 -3.29 1.10
CA THR A 112 -4.33 -4.37 2.06
C THR A 112 -5.53 -3.98 2.92
N ALA A 113 -6.51 -4.86 3.08
CA ALA A 113 -7.64 -4.63 3.96
C ALA A 113 -8.23 -5.94 4.49
N ASP A 114 -9.08 -5.80 5.51
CA ASP A 114 -9.77 -6.90 6.20
C ASP A 114 -11.27 -6.57 6.26
N ASP A 115 -12.10 -7.45 5.69
CA ASP A 115 -13.57 -7.36 5.74
C ASP A 115 -14.19 -8.13 6.92
N GLY A 116 -13.36 -8.65 7.82
CA GLY A 116 -13.75 -9.49 8.94
C GLY A 116 -14.25 -10.90 8.54
N LEU A 117 -14.18 -11.26 7.25
CA LEU A 117 -14.59 -12.58 6.73
C LEU A 117 -13.39 -13.37 6.22
N ALA A 118 -12.56 -12.76 5.36
CA ALA A 118 -11.40 -13.36 4.72
C ALA A 118 -10.07 -12.98 5.41
N GLY A 119 -10.11 -12.22 6.51
CA GLY A 119 -8.90 -11.68 7.13
C GLY A 119 -8.21 -10.63 6.26
N VAL A 120 -6.96 -10.30 6.60
CA VAL A 120 -6.17 -9.31 5.86
C VAL A 120 -5.70 -9.88 4.52
N GLU A 121 -6.23 -9.33 3.43
CA GLU A 121 -6.02 -9.81 2.06
C GLU A 121 -5.70 -8.65 1.08
N LEU A 122 -5.52 -8.97 -0.21
CA LEU A 122 -5.30 -8.00 -1.27
C LEU A 122 -6.63 -7.43 -1.78
N TRP A 123 -6.74 -6.11 -1.80
CA TRP A 123 -7.90 -5.37 -2.27
C TRP A 123 -7.53 -4.45 -3.42
N ARG A 124 -8.52 -4.13 -4.26
CA ARG A 124 -8.39 -3.12 -5.31
C ARG A 124 -9.53 -2.11 -5.22
N SER A 125 -9.30 -0.90 -5.71
CA SER A 125 -10.31 0.14 -5.92
C SER A 125 -10.04 0.90 -7.22
N ASP A 126 -11.11 1.28 -7.91
CA ASP A 126 -11.07 2.25 -9.03
C ASP A 126 -11.46 3.68 -8.59
N GLY A 127 -11.52 3.92 -7.26
CA GLY A 127 -11.98 5.17 -6.68
C GLY A 127 -13.49 5.24 -6.43
N THR A 128 -14.24 4.19 -6.79
CA THR A 128 -15.68 4.08 -6.50
C THR A 128 -15.97 2.99 -5.47
N ALA A 129 -17.07 3.12 -4.72
CA ALA A 129 -17.50 2.07 -3.79
C ALA A 129 -17.80 0.75 -4.52
N ALA A 130 -18.40 0.82 -5.71
CA ALA A 130 -18.74 -0.37 -6.50
C ALA A 130 -17.51 -1.08 -7.09
N GLY A 131 -16.45 -0.34 -7.41
CA GLY A 131 -15.18 -0.89 -7.89
C GLY A 131 -14.17 -1.22 -6.78
N THR A 132 -14.55 -1.06 -5.51
CA THR A 132 -13.73 -1.41 -4.35
C THR A 132 -14.09 -2.81 -3.85
N GLY A 133 -13.12 -3.72 -3.80
CA GLY A 133 -13.37 -5.08 -3.36
C GLY A 133 -12.12 -5.94 -3.22
N LEU A 134 -12.32 -7.07 -2.53
CA LEU A 134 -11.35 -8.16 -2.41
C LEU A 134 -10.94 -8.64 -3.81
N VAL A 135 -9.64 -8.76 -4.04
CA VAL A 135 -9.10 -9.29 -5.29
C VAL A 135 -9.12 -10.82 -5.29
N SER A 136 -8.58 -11.41 -4.22
CA SER A 136 -8.56 -12.85 -3.99
C SER A 136 -8.37 -13.14 -2.50
N ASP A 137 -9.04 -14.17 -2.00
CA ASP A 137 -8.76 -14.79 -0.70
C ASP A 137 -7.62 -15.79 -0.90
N ILE A 138 -6.37 -15.35 -0.64
CA ILE A 138 -5.17 -16.16 -0.88
C ILE A 138 -5.01 -17.23 0.21
N ASN A 139 -5.42 -16.93 1.46
CA ASN A 139 -5.31 -17.85 2.59
C ASN A 139 -6.69 -18.10 3.25
N PRO A 140 -7.56 -18.93 2.66
CA PRO A 140 -8.89 -19.16 3.19
C PRO A 140 -8.89 -19.66 4.64
N GLY A 141 -9.62 -18.95 5.51
CA GLY A 141 -9.70 -19.23 6.94
C GLY A 141 -8.62 -18.55 7.81
N GLY A 142 -7.77 -17.73 7.20
CA GLY A 142 -6.85 -16.80 7.85
C GLY A 142 -6.68 -15.55 6.98
N GLY A 143 -5.66 -14.73 7.22
CA GLY A 143 -5.24 -13.68 6.27
C GLY A 143 -3.91 -14.03 5.62
N SER A 144 -3.70 -13.60 4.38
CA SER A 144 -2.42 -13.73 3.66
C SER A 144 -1.45 -12.60 3.98
N TYR A 145 -1.97 -11.51 4.58
CA TYR A 145 -1.21 -10.31 4.97
C TYR A 145 -0.25 -9.84 3.86
N PRO A 146 -0.77 -9.38 2.70
CA PRO A 146 0.08 -8.87 1.63
C PRO A 146 0.90 -7.67 2.11
N THR A 147 2.15 -7.55 1.70
CA THR A 147 3.01 -6.41 2.03
C THR A 147 3.96 -6.09 0.87
N HIS A 148 4.61 -4.92 0.92
CA HIS A 148 5.59 -4.50 -0.07
C HIS A 148 5.04 -4.49 -1.51
N LEU A 149 3.82 -3.97 -1.68
CA LEU A 149 3.18 -3.87 -2.99
C LEU A 149 4.01 -2.98 -3.92
N ALA A 150 4.27 -3.47 -5.14
CA ALA A 150 4.97 -2.75 -6.19
C ALA A 150 4.24 -2.92 -7.52
N SER A 151 4.08 -1.84 -8.28
CA SER A 151 3.57 -1.92 -9.64
C SER A 151 4.61 -2.53 -10.58
N PHE A 152 4.15 -3.37 -11.50
CA PHE A 152 4.97 -4.02 -12.52
C PHE A 152 4.14 -4.20 -13.79
N GLY A 153 4.35 -3.31 -14.77
CA GLY A 153 3.49 -3.28 -15.96
C GLY A 153 2.01 -3.07 -15.60
N SER A 154 1.16 -4.03 -15.97
CA SER A 154 -0.28 -4.03 -15.68
C SER A 154 -0.66 -4.84 -14.43
N SER A 155 0.32 -5.25 -13.63
CA SER A 155 0.13 -6.09 -12.45
C SER A 155 0.73 -5.44 -11.21
N VAL A 156 0.34 -5.93 -10.04
CA VAL A 156 0.98 -5.66 -8.76
C VAL A 156 1.77 -6.90 -8.31
N PHE A 157 2.96 -6.71 -7.78
CA PHE A 157 3.75 -7.73 -7.11
C PHE A 157 3.80 -7.42 -5.62
N PHE A 158 3.81 -8.46 -4.80
CA PHE A 158 3.74 -8.32 -3.34
C PHE A 158 4.24 -9.58 -2.64
N SER A 159 4.53 -9.44 -1.36
CA SER A 159 4.85 -10.54 -0.44
C SER A 159 3.58 -10.98 0.27
N ALA A 160 3.19 -12.25 0.17
CA ALA A 160 2.00 -12.78 0.85
C ALA A 160 2.22 -14.21 1.33
N TYR A 161 1.48 -14.57 2.38
CA TYR A 161 1.55 -15.86 3.04
C TYR A 161 0.39 -16.76 2.62
N GLU A 162 0.68 -18.03 2.36
CA GLU A 162 -0.32 -19.10 2.42
C GLU A 162 0.27 -20.37 3.08
N PRO A 163 -0.56 -21.28 3.64
CA PRO A 163 -0.07 -22.37 4.49
C PRO A 163 0.87 -23.39 3.83
N THR A 164 0.82 -23.58 2.52
CA THR A 164 1.59 -24.60 1.79
C THR A 164 2.96 -24.14 1.32
N SER A 165 3.08 -22.87 0.92
CA SER A 165 4.32 -22.23 0.45
C SER A 165 4.90 -21.20 1.42
N GLY A 166 4.23 -20.90 2.53
CA GLY A 166 4.62 -19.82 3.42
C GLY A 166 4.58 -18.43 2.74
N ARG A 167 5.42 -17.51 3.22
CA ARG A 167 5.48 -16.11 2.73
C ARG A 167 6.47 -15.95 1.59
N GLU A 168 5.93 -15.74 0.40
CA GLU A 168 6.64 -15.81 -0.88
C GLU A 168 6.28 -14.65 -1.82
N LEU A 169 6.80 -14.66 -3.06
CA LEU A 169 6.53 -13.63 -4.06
C LEU A 169 5.25 -13.96 -4.83
N TRP A 170 4.29 -13.04 -4.79
CA TRP A 170 3.00 -13.13 -5.47
C TRP A 170 2.82 -12.01 -6.48
N THR A 171 1.93 -12.24 -7.45
CA THR A 171 1.48 -11.23 -8.40
C THR A 171 -0.04 -11.25 -8.54
N SER A 172 -0.62 -10.13 -8.96
CA SER A 172 -2.03 -10.02 -9.34
C SER A 172 -2.23 -9.03 -10.49
N ASP A 173 -3.10 -9.37 -11.44
CA ASP A 173 -3.62 -8.45 -12.45
C ASP A 173 -4.90 -7.71 -12.00
N GLY A 174 -5.29 -7.88 -10.73
CA GLY A 174 -6.54 -7.35 -10.18
C GLY A 174 -7.68 -8.34 -10.18
N THR A 175 -7.52 -9.54 -10.73
CA THR A 175 -8.53 -10.60 -10.70
C THR A 175 -8.11 -11.74 -9.78
N ALA A 176 -9.07 -12.49 -9.25
CA ALA A 176 -8.77 -13.70 -8.48
C ALA A 176 -7.96 -14.72 -9.31
N ALA A 177 -8.32 -14.90 -10.59
CA ALA A 177 -7.63 -15.85 -11.47
C ALA A 177 -6.20 -15.43 -11.83
N GLY A 178 -5.93 -14.12 -11.91
CA GLY A 178 -4.59 -13.57 -12.12
C GLY A 178 -3.79 -13.38 -10.85
N THR A 179 -4.34 -13.73 -9.68
CA THR A 179 -3.62 -13.68 -8.39
C THR A 179 -2.92 -15.00 -8.14
N VAL A 180 -1.60 -15.03 -8.35
CA VAL A 180 -0.83 -16.28 -8.37
C VAL A 180 0.53 -16.13 -7.70
N LEU A 181 1.02 -17.24 -7.16
CA LEU A 181 2.39 -17.38 -6.67
C LEU A 181 3.35 -17.30 -7.86
N VAL A 182 4.27 -16.34 -7.83
CA VAL A 182 5.30 -16.19 -8.87
C VAL A 182 6.35 -17.28 -8.73
N LYS A 183 6.84 -17.47 -7.51
CA LYS A 183 7.81 -18.51 -7.17
C LYS A 183 7.81 -18.79 -5.67
N ASP A 184 7.80 -20.08 -5.34
CA ASP A 184 8.18 -20.59 -4.03
C ASP A 184 9.72 -20.57 -3.92
N ILE A 185 10.27 -19.49 -3.37
CA ILE A 185 11.73 -19.26 -3.27
C ILE A 185 12.31 -20.10 -2.14
N TRP A 186 11.59 -20.24 -1.02
CA TRP A 186 11.93 -21.19 0.03
C TRP A 186 10.92 -22.35 0.08
N PRO A 187 11.21 -23.47 -0.64
CA PRO A 187 10.24 -24.53 -0.88
C PRO A 187 9.51 -25.06 0.36
N GLY A 188 8.18 -25.13 0.26
CA GLY A 188 7.30 -25.66 1.32
C GLY A 188 6.81 -24.55 2.28
N PRO A 189 6.42 -24.86 3.52
CA PRO A 189 5.75 -23.90 4.40
C PRO A 189 6.71 -22.87 5.05
N PHE A 190 7.87 -22.64 4.44
CA PHE A 190 8.89 -21.73 4.95
C PHE A 190 8.71 -20.35 4.31
N ASN A 191 9.38 -19.34 4.87
CA ASN A 191 9.21 -17.97 4.43
C ASN A 191 10.50 -17.48 3.77
N SER A 192 10.48 -17.20 2.47
CA SER A 192 11.53 -16.39 1.85
C SER A 192 11.43 -14.91 2.22
N GLY A 193 10.22 -14.44 2.55
CA GLY A 193 9.93 -13.08 2.99
C GLY A 193 10.41 -12.00 2.02
N PRO A 194 9.88 -11.92 0.79
CA PRO A 194 10.28 -10.89 -0.16
C PRO A 194 10.03 -9.48 0.38
N THR A 195 11.01 -8.59 0.25
CA THR A 195 10.95 -7.19 0.68
C THR A 195 11.60 -6.26 -0.36
N LEU A 196 11.35 -4.95 -0.25
CA LEU A 196 11.94 -3.91 -1.11
C LEU A 196 11.68 -4.10 -2.61
N LEU A 197 10.48 -4.60 -2.96
CA LEU A 197 10.08 -4.80 -4.35
C LEU A 197 10.13 -3.48 -5.12
N THR A 198 10.90 -3.46 -6.20
CA THR A 198 11.13 -2.28 -7.04
C THR A 198 11.19 -2.69 -8.50
N ASP A 199 10.31 -2.17 -9.35
CA ASP A 199 10.44 -2.32 -10.80
C ASP A 199 11.47 -1.33 -11.37
N ASP A 200 12.37 -1.81 -12.22
CA ASP A 200 13.14 -0.99 -13.16
C ASP A 200 12.92 -1.52 -14.57
N LYS A 201 12.04 -0.85 -15.31
CA LYS A 201 11.79 -1.07 -16.76
C LYS A 201 11.45 -2.52 -17.10
N GLY A 202 10.56 -3.14 -16.32
CA GLY A 202 10.12 -4.52 -16.54
C GLY A 202 11.07 -5.58 -15.98
N THR A 203 11.94 -5.20 -15.05
CA THR A 203 12.67 -6.13 -14.20
C THR A 203 12.39 -5.76 -12.74
N LEU A 204 11.72 -6.65 -12.01
CA LEU A 204 11.45 -6.48 -10.59
C LEU A 204 12.68 -6.90 -9.81
N PHE A 205 13.21 -6.03 -8.95
CA PHE A 205 14.27 -6.33 -7.99
C PHE A 205 13.71 -6.38 -6.58
N PHE A 206 14.20 -7.29 -5.75
CA PHE A 206 13.75 -7.47 -4.37
C PHE A 206 14.76 -8.25 -3.53
N ILE A 207 14.63 -8.20 -2.21
CA ILE A 207 15.40 -9.03 -1.28
C ILE A 207 14.53 -10.20 -0.84
N ALA A 208 15.06 -11.43 -0.89
CA ALA A 208 14.39 -12.62 -0.36
C ALA A 208 15.41 -13.64 0.14
N THR A 209 14.98 -14.49 1.07
CA THR A 209 15.78 -15.53 1.70
C THR A 209 15.57 -16.87 1.02
N ASP A 210 16.64 -17.57 0.65
CA ASP A 210 16.56 -18.97 0.23
C ASP A 210 17.41 -19.88 1.12
N PRO A 211 17.11 -21.18 1.18
CA PRO A 211 17.79 -22.10 2.09
C PRO A 211 19.28 -22.30 1.78
N THR A 212 19.77 -21.89 0.60
CA THR A 212 21.15 -22.07 0.16
C THR A 212 22.01 -20.84 0.44
N TYR A 213 21.52 -19.65 0.07
CA TYR A 213 22.32 -18.43 0.13
C TYR A 213 21.89 -17.45 1.23
N GLY A 214 20.74 -17.67 1.88
CA GLY A 214 20.20 -16.70 2.84
C GLY A 214 19.56 -15.51 2.14
N ALA A 215 19.52 -14.35 2.81
CA ALA A 215 18.87 -13.15 2.30
C ALA A 215 19.74 -12.45 1.25
N GLU A 216 19.32 -12.52 -0.02
CA GLU A 216 20.09 -12.05 -1.18
C GLU A 216 19.26 -11.15 -2.11
N LEU A 217 19.91 -10.55 -3.11
CA LEU A 217 19.25 -9.77 -4.16
C LEU A 217 18.74 -10.68 -5.28
N TRP A 218 17.43 -10.62 -5.50
CA TRP A 218 16.72 -11.34 -6.56
C TRP A 218 16.23 -10.39 -7.64
N LYS A 219 16.01 -10.95 -8.83
CA LYS A 219 15.25 -10.31 -9.91
C LYS A 219 14.17 -11.23 -10.44
N SER A 220 13.12 -10.64 -11.01
CA SER A 220 12.05 -11.34 -11.72
C SER A 220 11.65 -10.57 -12.97
N ASP A 221 11.29 -11.29 -14.04
CA ASP A 221 10.59 -10.77 -15.21
C ASP A 221 9.06 -10.98 -15.10
N GLY A 222 8.59 -11.41 -13.93
CA GLY A 222 7.21 -11.78 -13.65
C GLY A 222 6.88 -13.25 -13.84
N THR A 223 7.86 -14.07 -14.26
CA THR A 223 7.68 -15.53 -14.41
C THR A 223 8.49 -16.30 -13.37
N THR A 224 8.07 -17.53 -13.05
CA THR A 224 8.84 -18.43 -12.17
C THR A 224 10.26 -18.69 -12.71
N ALA A 225 10.40 -18.83 -14.03
CA ALA A 225 11.68 -19.13 -14.68
C ALA A 225 12.63 -17.91 -14.67
N GLY A 226 12.10 -16.70 -14.86
CA GLY A 226 12.88 -15.47 -14.80
C GLY A 226 13.09 -14.93 -13.38
N THR A 227 12.49 -15.56 -12.37
CA THR A 227 12.73 -15.24 -10.95
C THR A 227 14.00 -15.93 -10.45
N VAL A 228 15.10 -15.19 -10.44
CA VAL A 228 16.46 -15.72 -10.20
C VAL A 228 17.28 -14.76 -9.33
N LEU A 229 18.28 -15.30 -8.64
CA LEU A 229 19.31 -14.51 -7.96
C LEU A 229 20.04 -13.62 -8.97
N VAL A 230 20.24 -12.34 -8.65
CA VAL A 230 21.01 -11.41 -9.49
C VAL A 230 22.49 -11.77 -9.42
N LYS A 231 22.99 -11.86 -8.18
CA LYS A 231 24.35 -12.26 -7.84
C LYS A 231 24.39 -12.52 -6.33
N ASP A 232 25.14 -13.53 -5.92
CA ASP A 232 25.53 -13.74 -4.53
C ASP A 232 26.44 -12.57 -4.10
N ILE A 233 25.89 -11.62 -3.33
CA ILE A 233 26.62 -10.44 -2.85
C ILE A 233 27.26 -10.74 -1.48
N ASN A 234 26.74 -11.73 -0.73
CA ASN A 234 27.32 -12.25 0.51
C ASN A 234 27.51 -13.79 0.47
N PRO A 235 28.67 -14.28 -0.02
CA PRO A 235 28.92 -15.71 -0.07
C PRO A 235 29.01 -16.34 1.32
N GLY A 236 27.91 -16.95 1.79
CA GLY A 236 27.86 -17.84 2.94
C GLY A 236 26.64 -17.66 3.85
N ILE A 237 26.24 -18.77 4.47
CA ILE A 237 25.26 -18.94 5.58
C ILE A 237 25.61 -18.18 6.89
N GLY A 238 26.31 -17.04 6.79
CA GLY A 238 27.04 -16.35 7.86
C GLY A 238 26.22 -15.55 8.87
N SER A 239 25.05 -16.03 9.29
CA SER A 239 24.35 -15.47 10.45
C SER A 239 23.96 -16.51 11.52
N ILE A 240 24.76 -17.57 11.66
CA ILE A 240 24.74 -18.42 12.87
C ILE A 240 26.15 -18.54 13.52
N TYR A 241 26.24 -18.01 14.75
CA TYR A 241 27.33 -17.99 15.74
C TYR A 241 28.54 -17.03 15.53
N PRO A 242 28.72 -16.00 16.39
CA PRO A 242 29.89 -15.13 16.37
C PRO A 242 31.08 -15.87 17.01
N GLY A 243 31.80 -16.62 16.20
CA GLY A 243 33.06 -17.28 16.58
C GLY A 243 34.17 -16.90 15.62
N ARG A 244 34.70 -15.68 15.78
CA ARG A 244 36.02 -15.23 15.28
C ARG A 244 36.13 -14.90 13.78
N LEU A 245 36.06 -13.60 13.48
CA LEU A 245 36.50 -13.00 12.22
C LEU A 245 38.04 -13.05 12.12
N VAL A 246 38.56 -13.47 10.97
CA VAL A 246 39.90 -13.07 10.52
C VAL A 246 39.70 -12.14 9.32
N PRO A 247 40.10 -10.85 9.39
CA PRO A 247 39.97 -9.96 8.25
C PRO A 247 40.98 -10.35 7.16
N MET A 248 40.52 -10.64 5.94
CA MET A 248 41.39 -10.53 4.76
C MET A 248 41.45 -9.07 4.34
N GLY A 249 42.59 -8.43 4.61
CA GLY A 249 42.88 -7.08 4.16
C GLY A 249 43.06 -7.00 2.65
N SER A 250 42.27 -6.11 2.04
CA SER A 250 42.59 -5.23 0.91
C SER A 250 43.49 -5.74 -0.22
N ASN A 251 42.90 -5.89 -1.40
CA ASN A 251 43.60 -5.73 -2.68
C ASN A 251 44.28 -4.35 -2.73
N VAL A 252 45.61 -4.33 -2.94
CA VAL A 252 46.34 -3.17 -3.46
C VAL A 252 46.89 -3.57 -4.83
N LEU A 253 46.37 -2.95 -5.87
CA LEU A 253 47.00 -2.86 -7.19
C LEU A 253 48.21 -1.91 -7.05
N GLU A 254 49.43 -2.34 -7.37
CA GLU A 254 50.44 -1.51 -8.07
C GLU A 254 51.54 -2.34 -8.79
N ARG A 255 51.49 -2.23 -10.13
CA ARG A 255 52.53 -2.25 -11.19
C ARG A 255 53.52 -3.43 -11.38
N PRO A 256 53.75 -3.86 -12.65
CA PRO A 256 54.76 -4.86 -12.99
C PRO A 256 56.17 -4.23 -13.00
N ARG A 257 57.11 -4.82 -12.27
CA ARG A 257 58.54 -4.61 -12.53
C ARG A 257 59.04 -5.66 -13.50
N GLY A 258 59.47 -5.20 -14.67
CA GLY A 258 60.16 -6.01 -15.66
C GLY A 258 61.52 -6.52 -15.19
N ARG A 259 61.99 -7.57 -15.85
CA ARG A 259 63.31 -8.20 -15.70
C ARG A 259 64.45 -7.31 -16.21
N SER A 260 65.58 -7.35 -15.50
CA SER A 260 67.01 -7.43 -15.95
C SER A 260 67.86 -6.93 -14.77
N SER A 261 69.01 -7.49 -14.41
CA SER A 261 70.00 -8.35 -15.08
C SER A 261 70.34 -9.59 -14.28
#